data_AF-A0A943N589-F1
#
_entry.id   AF-A0A943N589-F1
#
_cell.length_a   1.000
_cell.length_b   1.000
_cell.length_c   1.000
_cell.angle_alpha   90.00
_cell.angle_beta   90.00
_cell.angle_gamma   90.00
#
_symmetry.space_group_name_H-M   'P 1'
#
loop_
_entity.id
_entity.type
_entity.pdbx_description
1 polymer ?
#
loop_
_entity_poly.entity_id
_entity_poly.type
_entity_poly.pdbx_seq_one_letter_code
_entity_poly.pdbx_strand_id
1 'polypeptide(L)' 'MSEDTVFALSSPVGGAIAIVRITGSGAYAALMRVFRCKNAPEHRVMNYGHVIDPESGETIDSAMACFLKAPATYT' A
#
# COMPACT_ATOMS: atom_id res chain seq x y z
N MET A 1 0.47 22.74 -6.41
CA MET A 1 1.21 22.33 -5.19
C MET A 1 1.31 20.82 -5.23
N SER A 2 2.49 20.25 -5.05
CA SER A 2 2.64 18.80 -4.93
C SER A 2 2.00 18.38 -3.62
N GLU A 3 0.98 17.53 -3.66
CA GLU A 3 0.45 16.93 -2.42
C GLU A 3 1.50 15.98 -1.84
N ASP A 4 1.77 16.16 -0.55
CA ASP A 4 2.62 15.27 0.22
C ASP A 4 2.10 13.84 0.16
N THR A 5 3.03 12.88 0.18
CA THR A 5 2.66 11.46 0.30
C THR A 5 2.61 11.12 1.78
N VAL A 6 1.40 10.80 2.26
CA VAL A 6 1.15 10.50 3.68
C VAL A 6 0.59 9.10 3.84
N PHE A 7 0.79 8.50 5.01
CA PHE A 7 0.21 7.22 5.36
C PHE A 7 -0.36 7.22 6.78
N ALA A 8 -1.36 6.38 7.03
CA ALA A 8 -1.95 6.21 8.35
C ALA A 8 -2.61 4.84 8.51
N LEU A 9 -2.68 4.36 9.75
CA LEU A 9 -3.55 3.25 10.15
C LEU A 9 -5.01 3.70 9.97
N SER A 10 -5.77 2.92 9.21
CA SER A 10 -7.16 3.20 8.80
C SER A 10 -8.16 2.22 9.43
N SER A 11 -7.73 1.46 10.44
CA SER A 11 -8.55 0.51 11.19
C SER A 11 -8.25 0.59 12.70
N PRO A 12 -9.20 0.25 13.58
CA PRO A 12 -8.92 0.11 15.01
C PRO A 12 -7.85 -0.96 15.32
N VAL A 13 -7.16 -0.80 16.46
CA VAL A 13 -6.19 -1.79 16.96
C VAL A 13 -6.91 -2.97 17.62
N GLY A 14 -6.35 -4.18 17.50
CA GLY A 14 -6.85 -5.39 18.16
C GLY A 14 -7.77 -6.28 17.31
N GLY A 15 -7.99 -5.93 16.04
CA GLY A 15 -8.69 -6.77 15.07
C GLY A 15 -7.79 -7.81 14.39
N ALA A 16 -8.39 -8.74 13.65
CA ALA A 16 -7.68 -9.77 12.88
C ALA A 16 -6.94 -9.20 11.65
N ILE A 17 -7.37 -8.04 11.13
CA ILE A 17 -6.79 -7.37 9.97
C ILE A 17 -6.59 -5.90 10.31
N ALA A 18 -5.42 -5.36 9.99
CA ALA A 18 -5.14 -3.94 10.00
C ALA A 18 -5.10 -3.38 8.57
N ILE A 19 -5.60 -2.16 8.37
CA ILE A 19 -5.53 -1.45 7.08
C ILE A 19 -4.61 -0.25 7.24
N VAL A 20 -3.54 -0.18 6.44
CA VAL A 20 -2.72 1.03 6.29
C VAL A 20 -3.02 1.64 4.93
N ARG A 21 -3.33 2.94 4.90
CA ARG A 21 -3.61 3.67 3.65
C ARG A 21 -2.48 4.64 3.38
N ILE A 22 -2.05 4.71 2.13
CA ILE A 22 -1.09 5.69 1.60
C ILE A 22 -1.83 6.56 0.59
N THR A 23 -1.69 7.87 0.68
CA THR A 23 -2.26 8.83 -0.28
C THR A 23 -1.22 9.87 -0.70
N GLY A 24 -1.47 10.59 -1.79
CA GLY A 24 -0.59 11.59 -2.38
C GLY A 24 0.11 11.10 -3.65
N SER A 25 0.83 12.04 -4.28
CA SER A 25 1.47 11.85 -5.60
C SER A 25 2.47 10.69 -5.67
N GLY A 26 3.11 10.33 -4.55
CA GLY A 26 4.09 9.25 -4.43
C GLY A 26 3.51 7.92 -3.93
N ALA A 27 2.20 7.79 -3.73
CA ALA A 27 1.59 6.62 -3.10
C ALA A 27 1.89 5.31 -3.85
N TYR A 28 1.89 5.33 -5.19
CA TYR A 28 2.23 4.15 -6.00
C TYR A 28 3.69 3.73 -5.83
N ALA A 29 4.61 4.70 -5.85
CA ALA A 29 6.03 4.44 -5.67
C ALA A 29 6.32 3.90 -4.25
N ALA A 30 5.67 4.46 -3.23
CA ALA A 30 5.75 3.97 -1.86
C ALA A 30 5.24 2.52 -1.76
N LEU A 31 4.07 2.21 -2.33
CA LEU A 31 3.54 0.85 -2.38
C LEU A 31 4.53 -0.12 -3.05
N MET A 32 5.06 0.25 -4.22
CA MET A 32 6.05 -0.56 -4.95
C MET A 32 7.37 -0.71 -4.22
N ARG A 33 7.70 0.18 -3.27
CA ARG A 33 8.92 0.05 -2.45
C ARG A 33 8.75 -1.00 -1.36
N VAL A 34 7.58 -1.05 -0.71
CA VAL A 34 7.35 -1.85 0.51
C VAL A 34 6.50 -3.10 0.31
N PHE A 35 5.92 -3.31 -0.87
CA PHE A 35 5.08 -4.48 -1.17
C PHE A 35 5.61 -5.23 -2.39
N ARG A 36 5.57 -6.56 -2.33
CA ARG A 36 5.94 -7.47 -3.41
C ARG A 36 4.79 -8.42 -3.71
N CYS A 37 4.38 -8.48 -4.96
CA CYS A 37 3.36 -9.41 -5.44
C CYS A 37 3.72 -9.88 -6.86
N LYS A 38 3.01 -10.90 -7.35
CA LYS A 38 3.31 -11.57 -8.62
C LYS A 38 3.34 -10.59 -9.82
N ASN A 39 2.37 -9.69 -9.88
CA ASN A 39 2.25 -8.67 -10.92
C ASN A 39 2.31 -7.29 -10.27
N ALA A 40 2.74 -6.26 -11.00
CA ALA A 40 2.67 -4.89 -10.49
C ALA A 40 1.20 -4.53 -10.15
N PRO A 41 0.91 -3.86 -9.01
CA PRO A 41 -0.45 -3.51 -8.65
C PRO A 41 -1.11 -2.63 -9.72
N GLU A 42 -2.27 -3.07 -10.20
CA GLU A 42 -3.09 -2.36 -11.17
C GLU A 42 -4.23 -1.59 -10.47
N HIS A 43 -4.82 -0.63 -11.19
CA HIS A 43 -5.93 0.16 -10.67
C HIS A 43 -7.11 -0.75 -10.28
N ARG A 44 -7.53 -0.68 -9.00
CA ARG A 44 -8.68 -1.41 -8.43
C ARG A 44 -8.57 -2.93 -8.49
N VAL A 45 -7.35 -3.46 -8.58
CA VAL A 45 -7.10 -4.90 -8.48
C VAL A 45 -6.51 -5.20 -7.11
N MET A 46 -7.13 -6.14 -6.40
CA MET A 46 -6.60 -6.64 -5.13
C MET A 46 -5.52 -7.69 -5.41
N ASN A 47 -4.34 -7.50 -4.83
CA ASN A 47 -3.18 -8.37 -5.02
C ASN A 47 -2.76 -8.99 -3.69
N TYR A 48 -2.58 -10.30 -3.68
CA TYR A 48 -1.90 -11.00 -2.58
C TYR A 48 -0.38 -10.91 -2.76
N GLY A 49 0.32 -10.72 -1.64
CA GLY A 49 1.76 -10.65 -1.64
C GLY A 49 2.34 -10.47 -0.24
N HIS A 50 3.49 -9.84 -0.18
CA HIS A 50 4.27 -9.68 1.04
C HIS A 50 4.67 -8.23 1.24
N VAL A 51 4.48 -7.74 2.46
CA VAL A 51 5.11 -6.50 2.92
C VAL A 51 6.55 -6.83 3.26
N ILE A 52 7.48 -6.02 2.74
CA ILE A 52 8.91 -6.23 2.92
C ILE A 52 9.55 -5.02 3.57
N ASP A 53 10.64 -5.26 4.28
CA ASP A 53 11.61 -4.22 4.62
C ASP A 53 12.38 -3.86 3.33
N PRO A 54 12.32 -2.61 2.86
CA PRO A 54 12.99 -2.20 1.63
C PRO A 54 14.52 -2.13 1.75
N GLU A 55 15.09 -2.12 2.95
CA GLU A 55 16.54 -2.06 3.17
C GLU A 55 17.15 -3.46 3.22
N SER A 56 16.56 -4.37 4.00
CA SER A 56 17.05 -5.74 4.16
C SER A 56 16.48 -6.72 3.12
N GLY A 57 15.32 -6.41 2.55
CA GLY A 57 14.55 -7.32 1.69
C GLY A 57 13.78 -8.40 2.46
N GLU A 58 13.79 -8.38 3.79
CA GLU A 58 13.08 -9.35 4.63
C GLU A 58 11.56 -9.20 4.49
N THR A 59 10.85 -10.33 4.47
CA THR A 59 9.38 -10.34 4.53
C THR A 59 8.92 -10.04 5.96
N ILE A 60 8.19 -8.94 6.12
CA ILE A 60 7.60 -8.51 7.39
C ILE A 60 6.27 -9.24 7.62
N ASP A 61 5.41 -9.30 6.59
CA ASP A 61 4.07 -9.91 6.70
C ASP A 61 3.53 -10.35 5.33
N SER A 62 2.51 -11.21 5.33
CA SER A 62 1.71 -11.54 4.15
C SER A 62 0.44 -10.69 4.14
N ALA A 63 0.18 -9.98 3.05
CA ALA A 63 -0.88 -8.99 3.00
C ALA A 63 -1.59 -8.94 1.63
N MET A 64 -2.73 -8.26 1.64
CA MET A 64 -3.46 -7.87 0.43
C MET A 64 -3.28 -6.37 0.20
N ALA A 65 -3.01 -5.97 -1.04
CA ALA A 65 -2.89 -4.55 -1.40
C ALA A 65 -3.71 -4.22 -2.65
N CYS A 66 -4.31 -3.03 -2.67
CA CYS A 66 -5.07 -2.50 -3.80
C CYS A 66 -4.60 -1.08 -4.11
N PHE A 67 -4.21 -0.82 -5.36
CA PHE A 67 -3.86 0.52 -5.80
C PHE A 67 -5.06 1.24 -6.39
N LEU A 68 -5.35 2.44 -5.88
CA LEU A 68 -6.44 3.29 -6.37
C LEU A 68 -5.87 4.55 -7.04
N LYS A 69 -5.60 4.44 -8.36
CA LYS A 69 -5.21 5.58 -9.21
C LYS A 69 -6.28 6.70 -9.24
N ALA A 70 -5.83 7.95 -9.08
CA ALA A 70 -6.63 9.16 -9.31
C ALA A 70 -7.16 9.26 -10.76
N PRO A 71 -8.29 9.93 -11.00
CA PRO A 71 -9.16 10.61 -10.02
C PRO A 71 -10.15 9.67 -9.31
N ALA A 72 -10.17 8.39 -9.67
CA ALA A 72 -11.14 7.43 -9.17
C ALA A 72 -10.66 6.78 -7.86
N THR A 73 -10.54 7.56 -6.80
CA THR A 73 -10.17 7.13 -5.44
C THR A 73 -10.89 8.01 -4.41
N TYR A 74 -10.66 7.80 -3.11
CA TYR A 74 -11.31 8.57 -2.04
C TYR A 74 -10.78 10.00 -1.91
N THR A 75 -9.48 10.20 -2.18
CA THR A 75 -8.77 11.49 -2.21
C THR A 75 -8.34 11.80 -3.63
#